data_AF-A0A9E5I424-F1
#
_entry.id   AF-A0A9E5I424-F1
#
_cell.length_a   1.000
_cell.length_b   1.000
_cell.length_c   1.000
_cell.angle_alpha   90.00
_cell.angle_beta   90.00
_cell.angle_gamma   90.00
#
_symmetry.space_group_name_H-M   'P 1'
#
loop_
_entity.id
_entity.type
_entity.pdbx_description
1 polymer ?
#
loop_
_entity_poly.entity_id
_entity_poly.type
_entity_poly.pdbx_seq_one_letter_code
_entity_poly.pdbx_strand_id
1 'polypeptide(L)'
;MRLWIIAVGHKMPDWVSKACQEYQKRMPSDCTIEIKELKPDISPAKEAGKIIAAIPKGAVVIALDEHGVDLRTQAIADHLTNWR
;
A
#
# COMPACT_ATOMS: atom_id res chain seq x y z
N MET A 1 0.23 -5.57 -13.77
CA MET A 1 -0.36 -5.33 -12.44
C MET A 1 0.23 -4.06 -11.83
N ARG A 2 -0.57 -3.28 -11.09
CA ARG A 2 -0.13 -2.04 -10.43
C ARG A 2 -0.59 -2.05 -8.98
N LEU A 3 0.35 -1.97 -8.06
CA LEU A 3 0.12 -2.01 -6.62
C LEU A 3 0.15 -0.57 -6.08
N TRP A 4 -0.87 -0.24 -5.28
CA TRP A 4 -0.97 1.07 -4.63
C TRP A 4 -0.85 0.88 -3.13
N ILE A 5 0.15 1.50 -2.53
CA ILE A 5 0.32 1.58 -1.08
C ILE A 5 -0.18 2.94 -0.65
N ILE A 6 -1.37 2.98 -0.04
CA ILE A 6 -1.93 4.19 0.54
C ILE A 6 -1.58 4.18 2.02
N ALA A 7 -0.67 5.06 2.42
CA ALA A 7 -0.18 5.15 3.79
C ALA A 7 -0.56 6.49 4.40
N VAL A 8 -0.97 6.48 5.67
CA VAL A 8 -1.19 7.70 6.44
C VAL A 8 0.09 8.03 7.20
N GLY A 9 0.64 9.22 6.96
CA GLY A 9 1.88 9.65 7.59
C GLY A 9 2.21 11.09 7.25
N HIS A 10 3.02 11.73 8.08
CA HIS A 10 3.50 13.08 7.84
C HIS A 10 4.99 13.17 8.12
N LYS A 11 5.75 13.71 7.17
CA LYS A 11 7.21 13.87 7.25
C LYS A 11 7.92 12.54 7.55
N MET A 12 7.78 11.59 6.64
CA MET A 12 8.53 10.34 6.74
C MET A 12 10.04 10.63 6.70
N PRO A 13 10.85 10.01 7.58
CA PRO A 13 12.30 10.20 7.55
C PRO A 13 12.91 9.77 6.20
N ASP A 14 13.97 10.45 5.78
CA ASP A 14 14.63 10.17 4.49
C ASP A 14 15.04 8.71 4.30
N TRP A 15 15.39 8.01 5.39
CA TRP A 15 15.78 6.60 5.31
C TRP A 15 14.63 5.71 4.86
N VAL A 16 13.38 6.04 5.22
CA VAL A 16 12.18 5.28 4.82
C VAL A 16 11.97 5.45 3.32
N SER A 17 11.98 6.70 2.84
CA SER A 17 11.80 7.01 1.43
C SER A 17 12.87 6.34 0.56
N LYS A 18 14.13 6.34 1.01
CA LYS A 18 15.24 5.64 0.34
C LYS A 18 15.01 4.13 0.28
N ALA A 19 14.63 3.51 1.40
CA ALA A 19 14.36 2.08 1.44
C ALA A 19 13.19 1.71 0.52
N CYS A 20 12.09 2.46 0.55
CA CYS A 20 10.93 2.23 -0.32
C CYS A 20 11.29 2.36 -1.80
N GLN A 21 12.04 3.39 -2.18
CA GLN A 21 12.49 3.58 -3.57
C GLN A 21 13.40 2.44 -4.06
N GLU A 22 14.27 1.93 -3.19
CA GLU A 22 15.13 0.78 -3.52
C GLU A 22 14.29 -0.47 -3.84
N TYR A 23 13.25 -0.76 -3.05
CA TYR A 23 12.36 -1.87 -3.34
C TYR A 23 11.49 -1.63 -4.59
N GLN A 24 11.04 -0.40 -4.85
CA GLN A 24 10.32 -0.06 -6.08
C GLN A 24 11.16 -0.33 -7.33
N LYS A 25 12.46 -0.03 -7.31
CA LYS A 25 13.37 -0.30 -8.45
C LYS A 25 13.61 -1.77 -8.70
N ARG A 26 13.48 -2.62 -7.67
CA ARG A 26 13.66 -4.07 -7.77
C ARG A 26 12.43 -4.79 -8.30
N MET A 27 11.28 -4.11 -8.31
CA MET A 27 10.05 -4.71 -8.81
C MET A 27 10.07 -4.86 -10.33
N PRO A 28 9.52 -5.95 -10.87
CA PRO A 28 9.48 -6.18 -12.30
C PRO A 28 8.54 -5.16 -12.97
N SER A 29 8.76 -4.90 -14.26
CA SER A 29 8.00 -3.90 -15.03
C SER A 29 6.50 -4.23 -15.15
N ASP A 30 6.14 -5.51 -14.99
CA ASP A 30 4.77 -5.99 -14.96
C ASP A 30 4.09 -5.86 -13.59
N CYS A 31 4.81 -5.40 -12.54
CA CYS A 31 4.32 -5.19 -11.19
C CYS A 31 4.87 -3.88 -10.61
N THR A 32 4.26 -2.75 -10.97
CA THR A 32 4.72 -1.44 -10.48
C THR A 32 4.12 -1.10 -9.11
N ILE A 33 4.94 -0.55 -8.20
CA ILE A 33 4.49 -0.09 -6.88
C ILE A 33 4.42 1.44 -6.86
N GLU A 34 3.29 1.98 -6.42
CA GLU A 34 3.10 3.41 -6.17
C GLU A 34 2.70 3.67 -4.74
N ILE A 35 3.41 4.61 -4.12
CA ILE A 35 3.16 5.01 -2.73
C ILE A 35 2.43 6.35 -2.74
N LYS A 36 1.26 6.38 -2.11
CA LYS A 36 0.46 7.57 -1.85
C LYS A 36 0.48 7.86 -0.35
N GLU A 37 1.19 8.90 0.03
CA GLU A 37 1.21 9.38 1.41
C GLU A 37 0.07 10.37 1.63
N LEU A 38 -0.77 10.09 2.63
CA LEU A 38 -1.86 10.95 3.06
C LEU A 38 -1.51 11.61 4.40
N LYS A 39 -1.81 12.90 4.54
CA LYS A 39 -1.64 13.58 5.82
C LYS A 39 -2.62 13.02 6.86
N PRO A 40 -2.15 12.69 8.07
CA PRO A 40 -2.99 12.20 9.15
C PRO A 40 -4.08 13.22 9.49
N ASP A 41 -5.23 12.72 9.91
CA ASP A 41 -6.32 13.54 10.43
C ASP A 41 -6.60 13.20 11.89
N ILE A 42 -7.11 14.16 12.64
CA ILE A 42 -7.44 13.96 14.06
C ILE A 42 -8.67 13.06 14.19
N SER A 43 -9.56 13.08 13.19
CA SER A 43 -10.76 12.25 13.17
C SER A 43 -10.53 11.00 12.32
N PRO A 44 -10.65 9.79 12.90
CA PRO A 44 -10.55 8.53 12.14
C PRO A 44 -11.55 8.45 10.99
N ALA A 45 -12.75 9.00 11.15
CA ALA A 45 -13.76 9.03 10.09
C ALA A 45 -13.34 9.91 8.89
N LYS A 46 -12.71 11.06 9.16
CA LYS A 46 -12.19 11.94 8.09
C LYS A 46 -10.99 11.31 7.39
N GLU A 47 -10.14 10.64 8.15
CA GLU A 47 -9.00 9.88 7.60
C GLU A 47 -9.46 8.74 6.71
N ALA A 48 -10.42 7.93 7.16
CA ALA A 48 -11.05 6.88 6.36
C ALA A 48 -11.61 7.44 5.04
N GLY A 49 -12.29 8.59 5.09
CA GLY A 49 -12.78 9.27 3.89
C GLY A 49 -11.67 9.64 2.89
N LYS A 50 -10.51 10.12 3.37
CA LYS A 50 -9.34 10.43 2.53
C LYS A 50 -8.72 9.16 1.93
N ILE A 51 -8.61 8.08 2.72
CA ILE A 51 -8.10 6.79 2.26
C ILE A 51 -8.99 6.27 1.14
N ILE A 52 -10.30 6.19 1.36
CA ILE A 52 -11.27 5.71 0.38
C ILE A 52 -11.20 6.52 -0.91
N ALA A 53 -11.08 7.85 -0.82
CA ALA A 53 -10.94 8.72 -1.98
C ALA A 53 -9.63 8.51 -2.77
N ALA A 54 -8.58 7.98 -2.13
CA ALA A 54 -7.29 7.72 -2.77
C ALA A 54 -7.22 6.35 -3.48
N ILE A 55 -8.16 5.44 -3.18
CA ILE A 55 -8.24 4.10 -3.76
C ILE A 55 -8.67 4.20 -5.24
N PRO A 56 -7.92 3.63 -6.18
CA PRO A 56 -8.32 3.55 -7.58
C PRO A 56 -9.62 2.75 -7.76
N LYS A 57 -10.48 3.17 -8.69
CA LYS A 57 -11.70 2.43 -9.04
C LYS A 57 -11.34 1.02 -9.53
N GLY A 58 -12.04 0.01 -9.01
CA GLY A 58 -11.84 -1.39 -9.41
C GLY A 58 -10.61 -2.06 -8.80
N ALA A 59 -9.89 -1.39 -7.89
CA ALA A 59 -8.79 -2.02 -7.17
C ALA A 59 -9.29 -3.04 -6.14
N VAL A 60 -8.56 -4.15 -6.02
CA VAL A 60 -8.68 -5.04 -4.85
C VAL A 60 -8.10 -4.31 -3.65
N VAL A 61 -8.90 -4.17 -2.60
CA VAL A 61 -8.51 -3.44 -1.38
C VAL A 61 -8.03 -4.43 -0.33
N ILE A 62 -6.81 -4.23 0.14
CA ILE A 62 -6.20 -5.02 1.22
C ILE A 62 -5.84 -4.04 2.33
N ALA A 63 -6.52 -4.16 3.47
CA ALA A 63 -6.18 -3.39 4.66
C ALA A 63 -5.15 -4.18 5.50
N LEU A 64 -4.08 -3.50 5.92
CA LEU A 64 -3.12 -4.06 6.86
C LEU A 64 -3.59 -3.72 8.28
N ASP A 65 -4.03 -4.74 9.01
CA ASP A 65 -4.58 -4.63 10.37
C ASP A 65 -3.97 -5.71 11.26
N GLU A 66 -3.68 -5.38 12.52
CA GLU A 66 -3.08 -6.29 13.49
C GLU A 66 -4.00 -7.44 13.91
N HIS A 67 -5.31 -7.29 13.74
CA HIS A 67 -6.31 -8.32 13.97
C HIS A 67 -6.68 -9.07 12.67
N GLY A 68 -5.94 -8.83 11.59
CA GLY A 68 -6.15 -9.46 10.30
C GLY A 68 -5.73 -10.94 10.25
N VAL A 69 -5.75 -11.49 9.04
CA VAL A 69 -5.28 -12.86 8.79
C VAL A 69 -3.78 -12.84 8.57
N ASP A 70 -3.04 -13.62 9.37
CA ASP A 70 -1.61 -13.83 9.17
C ASP A 70 -1.35 -14.68 7.92
N LEU A 71 -0.78 -14.05 6.90
CA LEU A 71 -0.41 -14.72 5.66
C LEU A 71 1.07 -15.05 5.63
N ARG A 72 1.39 -16.27 5.17
CA ARG A 72 2.76 -16.65 4.82
C ARG A 72 3.17 -15.98 3.52
N THR A 73 4.46 -15.74 3.34
CA THR A 73 5.02 -15.16 2.10
C THR A 73 4.58 -15.89 0.84
N GLN A 74 4.51 -17.22 0.87
CA GLN A 74 4.04 -18.04 -0.26
C GLN A 74 2.57 -17.76 -0.61
N ALA A 75 1.70 -17.63 0.39
CA ALA A 75 0.30 -17.31 0.16
C ALA A 75 0.12 -15.93 -0.50
N ILE A 76 0.91 -14.94 -0.09
CA ILE A 76 0.91 -13.62 -0.73
C ILE A 76 1.35 -13.71 -2.20
N ALA A 77 2.37 -14.52 -2.50
CA ALA A 77 2.81 -14.75 -3.86
C ALA A 77 1.70 -15.38 -4.72
N ASP A 78 1.00 -16.40 -4.19
CA ASP A 78 -0.13 -17.03 -4.88
C ASP A 78 -1.27 -16.03 -5.16
N HIS A 79 -1.60 -15.17 -4.19
CA HIS A 79 -2.57 -14.10 -4.38
C HIS A 79 -2.15 -13.13 -5.49
N LEU A 80 -0.89 -12.69 -5.50
CA LEU A 80 -0.37 -11.79 -6.53
C LEU A 80 -0.40 -12.43 -7.93
N THR A 81 -0.17 -13.74 -8.05
CA THR A 81 -0.31 -14.47 -9.31
C THR A 81 -1.77 -14.53 -9.76
N ASN A 82 -2.72 -14.71 -8.83
CA ASN A 82 -4.15 -14.79 -9.15
C ASN A 82 -4.79 -13.44 -9.52
N TRP A 83 -4.23 -12.32 -9.05
CA TRP A 83 -4.70 -10.96 -9.39
C TRP A 83 -4.09 -10.40 -10.67
N ARG A 84 -3.10 -11.09 -11.23
CA ARG A 84 -2.44 -10.71 -12.48
C ARG A 84 -3.37 -10.91 -13.67
#